data_AF-A0A967GZY1-F1
#
_entry.id   AF-A0A967GZY1-F1
#
_cell.length_a   1.000
_cell.length_b   1.000
_cell.length_c   1.000
_cell.angle_alpha   90.00
_cell.angle_beta   90.00
_cell.angle_gamma   90.00
#
_symmetry.space_group_name_H-M   'P 1'
#
loop_
_entity.id
_entity.type
_entity.pdbx_description
1 polymer ?
#
loop_
_entity_poly.entity_id
_entity_poly.type
_entity_poly.pdbx_seq_one_letter_code
_entity_poly.pdbx_strand_id
1 'polypeptide(L)'
;MRERPVRLQPGLGAALHRCEREVRVLPLAIEYVFGEERYPEIMLAFGGEVTPAQGSGSSAGEWTRRCEAALERIQDRLAEAVIARGSGAFEEVLAGAAGVGGFYGCWQRLKAAFTGRSYEPRHGALKTDGH
;
A
#
# COMPACT_ATOMS: atom_id res chain seq x y z
N MET A 1 -3.34 -3.79 -22.13
CA MET A 1 -4.19 -2.57 -22.08
C MET A 1 -4.73 -2.46 -20.66
N ARG A 2 -4.61 -1.30 -20.00
CA ARG A 2 -5.23 -1.09 -18.68
C ARG A 2 -6.71 -0.81 -18.90
N GLU A 3 -7.60 -1.56 -18.24
CA GLU A 3 -9.02 -1.25 -18.27
C GLU A 3 -9.28 0.01 -17.45
N ARG A 4 -9.91 1.00 -18.09
CA ARG A 4 -10.30 2.29 -17.50
C ARG A 4 -11.81 2.50 -17.72
N PRO A 5 -12.56 2.99 -16.72
CA PRO A 5 -12.13 3.26 -15.35
C PRO A 5 -11.87 1.95 -14.58
N VAL A 6 -11.11 2.04 -13.48
CA VAL A 6 -10.96 0.91 -12.55
C VAL A 6 -12.34 0.49 -12.04
N ARG A 7 -12.67 -0.79 -12.21
CA ARG A 7 -13.87 -1.40 -11.62
C ARG A 7 -13.49 -2.50 -10.67
N LEU A 8 -13.84 -2.34 -9.41
CA LEU A 8 -13.62 -3.37 -8.40
C LEU A 8 -14.76 -4.38 -8.44
N GLN A 9 -14.48 -5.60 -7.98
CA GLN A 9 -15.50 -6.63 -7.92
C GLN A 9 -16.69 -6.18 -7.07
N PRO A 10 -17.93 -6.50 -7.48
CA PRO A 10 -19.10 -6.24 -6.67
C PRO A 10 -18.96 -6.83 -5.27
N GLY A 11 -19.43 -6.12 -4.25
CA GLY A 11 -19.46 -6.60 -2.86
C GLY A 11 -18.34 -6.09 -1.95
N LEU A 12 -17.23 -5.56 -2.50
CA LEU A 12 -16.18 -4.93 -1.67
C LEU A 12 -16.76 -3.79 -0.81
N GLY A 13 -17.47 -2.85 -1.44
CA GLY A 13 -18.08 -1.73 -0.71
C GLY A 13 -19.09 -2.18 0.34
N ALA A 14 -19.83 -3.28 0.09
CA ALA A 14 -20.76 -3.84 1.06
C ALA A 14 -20.04 -4.52 2.25
N ALA A 15 -18.88 -5.13 2.00
CA ALA A 15 -18.04 -5.65 3.07
C ALA A 15 -17.49 -4.51 3.94
N LEU A 16 -16.96 -3.45 3.32
CA LEU A 16 -16.40 -2.30 4.02
C LEU A 16 -17.45 -1.51 4.81
N HIS A 17 -18.66 -1.35 4.24
CA HIS A 17 -19.79 -0.71 4.91
C HIS A 17 -20.14 -1.40 6.25
N ARG A 18 -20.00 -2.74 6.32
CA ARG A 18 -20.26 -3.49 7.56
C ARG A 18 -19.17 -3.33 8.63
N CYS A 19 -17.99 -2.84 8.26
CA CYS A 19 -16.82 -2.66 9.15
C CYS A 19 -16.59 -1.19 9.57
N GLU A 20 -17.55 -0.32 9.29
CA GLU A 20 -17.46 1.12 9.03
C GLU A 20 -16.69 2.02 9.99
N ARG A 21 -16.36 1.58 11.22
CA ARG A 21 -15.74 2.46 12.21
C ARG A 21 -14.25 2.24 12.42
N GLU A 22 -13.71 1.11 11.98
CA GLU A 22 -12.31 0.74 12.23
C GLU A 22 -11.55 0.29 10.98
N VAL A 23 -12.24 0.20 9.83
CA VAL A 23 -11.63 -0.26 8.59
C VAL A 23 -10.85 0.83 7.88
N ARG A 24 -9.64 0.47 7.47
CA ARG A 24 -8.72 1.30 6.68
C ARG A 24 -8.35 0.52 5.43
N VAL A 25 -8.52 1.12 4.25
CA VAL A 25 -8.15 0.47 2.99
C VAL A 25 -6.93 1.16 2.42
N LEU A 26 -5.90 0.37 2.10
CA LEU A 26 -4.69 0.87 1.46
C LEU A 26 -4.63 0.40 0.00
N PRO A 27 -4.72 1.33 -0.97
CA PRO A 27 -4.52 0.98 -2.38
C PRO A 27 -3.06 0.58 -2.63
N LEU A 28 -2.85 -0.51 -3.35
CA LEU A 28 -1.55 -0.96 -3.84
C LEU A 28 -1.62 -1.16 -5.35
N ALA A 29 -0.80 -0.44 -6.10
CA ALA A 29 -0.56 -0.68 -7.51
C ALA A 29 0.70 -1.54 -7.70
N ILE A 30 0.64 -2.43 -8.69
CA ILE A 30 1.72 -3.35 -9.04
C ILE A 30 1.92 -3.28 -10.55
N GLU A 31 3.15 -3.10 -10.99
CA GLU A 31 3.53 -3.13 -12.41
C GLU A 31 4.64 -4.14 -12.64
N TYR A 32 4.45 -4.97 -13.66
CA TYR A 32 5.47 -5.90 -14.16
C TYR A 32 6.15 -5.24 -15.35
N VAL A 33 7.41 -4.85 -15.16
CA VAL A 33 8.20 -4.18 -16.18
C VAL A 33 9.11 -5.20 -16.83
N PHE A 34 8.89 -5.42 -18.12
CA PHE A 34 9.73 -6.27 -18.95
C PHE A 34 10.68 -5.36 -19.73
N GLY A 35 11.82 -5.04 -19.10
CA GLY A 35 12.91 -4.28 -19.71
C GLY A 35 13.82 -5.15 -20.59
N GLU A 36 15.03 -4.67 -20.86
CA GLU A 36 16.06 -5.47 -21.55
C GLU A 36 16.82 -6.42 -20.59
N GLU A 37 16.64 -6.28 -19.28
CA GLU A 37 17.22 -7.21 -18.32
C GLU A 37 16.63 -8.62 -18.42
N ARG A 38 17.44 -9.59 -17.96
CA ARG A 38 17.13 -11.02 -17.99
C ARG A 38 15.89 -11.42 -17.18
N TYR A 39 15.48 -10.61 -16.21
CA TYR A 39 14.36 -10.89 -15.31
C TYR A 39 13.40 -9.71 -15.27
N PRO A 40 12.08 -9.96 -15.24
CA PRO A 40 11.10 -8.90 -15.09
C PRO A 40 11.25 -8.22 -13.72
N GLU A 41 11.20 -6.90 -13.73
CA GLU A 41 11.16 -6.12 -12.50
C GLU A 41 9.72 -5.92 -12.04
N ILE A 42 9.48 -5.98 -10.73
CA ILE A 42 8.17 -5.71 -10.14
C ILE A 42 8.24 -4.37 -9.41
N MET A 43 7.47 -3.41 -9.91
CA MET A 43 7.34 -2.09 -9.32
C MET A 43 6.06 -2.02 -8.50
N LEU A 44 6.14 -1.46 -7.30
CA LEU A 44 5.05 -1.38 -6.33
C LEU A 44 4.85 0.06 -5.89
N ALA A 45 3.60 0.51 -5.75
CA ALA A 45 3.30 1.80 -5.17
C ALA A 45 2.06 1.78 -4.28
N PHE A 46 2.19 2.39 -3.10
CA PHE A 46 1.10 2.55 -2.15
C PHE A 46 0.42 3.90 -2.30
N GLY A 47 -0.91 3.88 -2.30
CA GLY A 47 -1.74 5.08 -2.31
C GLY A 47 -1.92 5.66 -0.92
N GLY A 48 -2.66 6.77 -0.86
CA GLY A 48 -3.19 7.26 0.41
C GLY A 48 -4.28 6.34 0.96
N GLU A 49 -4.37 6.26 2.28
CA GLU A 49 -5.40 5.49 2.97
C GLU A 49 -6.82 5.99 2.61
N VAL A 50 -7.73 5.05 2.37
CA VAL A 50 -9.16 5.30 2.25
C VAL A 50 -9.82 4.95 3.58
N THR A 51 -10.24 5.99 4.29
CA THR A 51 -11.03 5.91 5.53
C THR A 51 -12.51 6.10 5.24
N PRO A 52 -13.40 5.75 6.18
CA PRO A 52 -14.79 6.16 6.14
C PRO A 52 -14.92 7.69 6.06
N ALA A 53 -16.02 8.19 5.51
CA ALA A 53 -16.40 9.60 5.64
C ALA A 53 -16.61 9.96 7.12
N GLN A 54 -16.16 11.16 7.49
CA GLN A 54 -16.42 11.70 8.83
C GLN A 54 -17.93 11.93 9.00
N GLY A 55 -18.50 11.47 10.12
CA GLY A 55 -19.94 11.61 10.42
C GLY A 55 -20.73 10.31 10.27
N SER A 56 -21.72 10.29 9.36
CA SER A 56 -22.75 9.25 9.26
C SER A 56 -22.31 7.90 8.67
N GLY A 57 -21.00 7.65 8.52
CA GLY A 57 -20.48 6.48 7.79
C GLY A 57 -20.53 6.66 6.27
N SER A 58 -19.98 5.70 5.53
CA SER A 58 -19.90 5.72 4.06
C SER A 58 -20.74 4.60 3.47
N SER A 59 -21.74 4.93 2.66
CA SER A 59 -22.55 3.90 1.99
C SER A 59 -21.68 2.90 1.20
N ALA A 60 -22.17 1.68 1.00
CA ALA A 60 -21.44 0.67 0.23
C ALA A 60 -21.01 1.17 -1.16
N GLY A 61 -21.87 1.93 -1.86
CA GLY A 61 -21.52 2.52 -3.14
C GLY A 61 -20.45 3.62 -3.05
N GLU A 62 -20.44 4.40 -1.96
CA GLU A 62 -19.40 5.39 -1.71
C GLU A 62 -18.05 4.74 -1.43
N TRP A 63 -18.03 3.66 -0.63
CA TRP A 63 -16.82 2.86 -0.42
C TRP A 63 -16.22 2.37 -1.74
N THR A 64 -17.03 1.74 -2.58
CA THR A 64 -16.58 1.26 -3.89
C THR A 64 -15.96 2.37 -4.71
N ARG A 65 -16.68 3.50 -4.89
CA ARG A 65 -16.18 4.64 -5.70
C ARG A 65 -14.87 5.23 -5.15
N ARG A 66 -14.75 5.34 -3.82
CA ARG A 66 -13.53 5.87 -3.18
C ARG A 66 -12.34 4.95 -3.37
N CYS A 67 -12.55 3.63 -3.22
CA CYS A 67 -11.50 2.63 -3.45
C CYS A 67 -11.08 2.58 -4.93
N GLU A 68 -12.03 2.60 -5.87
CA GLU A 68 -11.75 2.63 -7.32
C GLU A 68 -10.92 3.86 -7.69
N ALA A 69 -11.37 5.06 -7.28
CA ALA A 69 -10.67 6.31 -7.57
C ALA A 69 -9.28 6.36 -6.91
N ALA A 70 -9.13 5.82 -5.70
CA ALA A 70 -7.84 5.78 -5.02
C ALA A 70 -6.87 4.80 -5.69
N LEU A 71 -7.35 3.64 -6.14
CA LEU A 71 -6.56 2.66 -6.87
C LEU A 71 -6.14 3.19 -8.25
N GLU A 72 -7.06 3.83 -8.97
CA GLU A 72 -6.79 4.44 -10.26
C GLU A 72 -5.68 5.49 -10.17
N ARG A 73 -5.79 6.42 -9.20
CA ARG A 73 -4.75 7.44 -8.96
C ARG A 73 -3.37 6.86 -8.69
N ILE A 74 -3.27 5.81 -7.86
CA ILE A 74 -1.96 5.22 -7.57
C ILE A 74 -1.40 4.42 -8.75
N GLN A 75 -2.27 3.79 -9.56
CA GLN A 75 -1.85 3.14 -10.79
C GLN A 75 -1.33 4.15 -11.82
N ASP A 76 -1.98 5.31 -11.97
CA ASP A 76 -1.51 6.37 -12.88
C ASP A 76 -0.14 6.92 -12.44
N ARG A 77 -0.02 7.25 -11.14
CA ARG A 77 1.25 7.69 -10.57
C ARG A 77 2.38 6.66 -10.75
N LEU A 78 2.09 5.39 -10.53
CA LEU A 78 3.08 4.31 -10.72
C LEU A 78 3.50 4.23 -12.20
N ALA A 79 2.54 4.33 -13.13
CA ALA A 79 2.81 4.30 -14.56
C ALA A 79 3.77 5.42 -14.97
N GLU A 80 3.48 6.64 -14.51
CA GLU A 80 4.29 7.82 -14.80
C GLU A 80 5.70 7.65 -14.26
N ALA A 81 5.86 7.15 -13.03
CA ALA A 81 7.16 6.90 -12.42
C ALA A 81 7.96 5.82 -13.15
N VAL A 82 7.31 4.74 -13.59
CA VAL A 82 7.92 3.67 -14.39
C VAL A 82 8.37 4.20 -15.76
N ILE A 83 7.50 4.94 -16.46
CA ILE A 83 7.79 5.51 -17.78
C ILE A 83 8.95 6.51 -17.70
N ALA A 84 8.99 7.34 -16.66
CA ALA A 84 10.04 8.32 -16.45
C ALA A 84 11.43 7.70 -16.16
N ARG A 85 11.55 6.36 -16.06
CA ARG A 85 12.78 5.62 -15.73
C ARG A 85 13.54 6.25 -14.55
N GLY A 86 12.80 6.70 -13.55
CA GLY A 86 13.37 7.34 -12.38
C GLY A 86 13.98 6.30 -11.45
N SER A 87 15.21 5.86 -11.72
CA SER A 87 15.98 4.98 -10.81
C SER A 87 16.15 5.58 -9.40
N GLY A 88 15.94 6.89 -9.23
CA GLY A 88 15.90 7.55 -7.93
C GLY A 88 14.51 7.69 -7.28
N ALA A 89 13.43 7.28 -7.95
CA ALA A 89 12.05 7.38 -7.44
C ALA A 89 11.58 6.11 -6.72
N PHE A 90 12.35 5.02 -6.80
CA PHE A 90 12.02 3.72 -6.24
C PHE A 90 13.07 3.31 -5.21
N GLU A 91 12.61 2.78 -4.07
CA GLU A 91 13.47 2.08 -3.11
C GLU A 91 13.56 0.61 -3.52
N GLU A 92 14.76 0.05 -3.57
CA GLU A 92 14.93 -1.38 -3.80
C GLU A 92 14.48 -2.16 -2.57
N VAL A 93 13.37 -2.87 -2.71
CA VAL A 93 12.74 -3.61 -1.61
C VAL A 93 13.23 -5.07 -1.56
N LEU A 94 13.66 -5.63 -2.70
CA LEU A 94 14.19 -6.99 -2.80
C LEU A 94 15.14 -7.11 -4.01
N ALA A 95 16.45 -7.26 -3.78
CA ALA A 95 17.39 -7.76 -4.78
C ALA A 95 17.40 -9.29 -4.80
N GLY A 96 17.46 -9.88 -5.99
CA GLY A 96 17.28 -11.31 -6.30
C GLY A 96 18.26 -12.31 -5.68
N ALA A 97 18.98 -11.97 -4.60
CA ALA A 97 19.93 -12.86 -3.92
C ALA A 97 19.51 -13.29 -2.49
N ALA A 98 18.48 -12.68 -1.88
CA ALA A 98 18.11 -12.97 -0.48
C ALA A 98 16.73 -13.63 -0.38
N GLY A 99 16.67 -14.79 0.29
CA GLY A 99 15.46 -15.61 0.46
C GLY A 99 14.33 -14.92 1.23
N VAL A 100 13.28 -15.70 1.53
CA VAL A 100 11.97 -15.33 2.13
C VAL A 100 12.03 -14.31 3.29
N GLY A 101 13.17 -14.17 3.98
CA GLY A 101 13.41 -13.13 4.98
C GLY A 101 13.30 -11.68 4.48
N GLY A 102 13.54 -11.41 3.19
CA GLY A 102 13.34 -10.07 2.61
C GLY A 102 11.88 -9.63 2.70
N PHE A 103 10.96 -10.47 2.23
CA PHE A 103 9.51 -10.18 2.16
C PHE A 103 8.88 -9.82 3.51
N TYR A 104 9.25 -10.52 4.59
CA TYR A 104 8.75 -10.22 5.93
C TYR A 104 9.28 -8.88 6.45
N GLY A 105 10.55 -8.54 6.15
CA GLY A 105 11.13 -7.24 6.43
C GLY A 105 10.45 -6.11 5.65
N CYS A 106 10.08 -6.36 4.38
CA CYS A 106 9.28 -5.44 3.57
C CYS A 106 7.94 -5.17 4.25
N TRP A 107 7.22 -6.22 4.64
CA TRP A 107 5.95 -6.09 5.36
C TRP A 107 6.08 -5.28 6.66
N GLN A 108 7.19 -5.40 7.40
CA GLN A 108 7.43 -4.58 8.59
C GLN A 108 7.72 -3.11 8.29
N ARG A 109 8.52 -2.80 7.25
CA ARG A 109 8.78 -1.40 6.81
C ARG A 109 7.49 -0.77 6.28
N LEU A 110 6.68 -1.54 5.57
CA LEU A 110 5.34 -1.15 5.11
C LEU A 110 4.39 -0.87 6.27
N LYS A 111 4.35 -1.73 7.30
CA LYS A 111 3.60 -1.44 8.54
C LYS A 111 4.07 -0.15 9.22
N ALA A 112 5.38 0.11 9.26
CA ALA A 112 5.94 1.29 9.91
C ALA A 112 5.52 2.59 9.20
N ALA A 113 5.56 2.60 7.87
CA ALA A 113 5.03 3.70 7.05
C ALA A 113 3.51 3.89 7.23
N PHE A 114 2.79 2.79 7.50
CA PHE A 114 1.35 2.80 7.75
C PHE A 114 0.96 3.27 9.15
N THR A 115 1.83 3.11 10.15
CA THR A 115 1.43 3.39 11.54
C THR A 115 1.35 4.85 11.90
N GLY A 116 1.98 5.78 11.18
CA GLY A 116 1.74 7.25 11.26
C GLY A 116 1.65 7.90 12.65
N ARG A 117 1.94 7.19 13.74
CA ARG A 117 1.99 7.70 15.10
C ARG A 117 3.42 8.14 15.31
N SER A 118 3.57 9.39 15.73
CA SER A 118 4.77 9.89 16.38
C SER A 118 5.26 8.81 17.35
N TYR A 119 6.37 8.17 17.00
CA TYR A 119 7.15 7.36 17.91
C TYR A 119 7.56 8.30 19.05
N GLU A 120 6.85 8.19 20.18
CA GLU A 120 7.25 8.83 21.43
C GLU A 120 8.21 7.84 22.09
N PRO A 121 9.53 8.10 22.14
CA PRO A 121 10.48 7.23 22.82
C PRO A 121 10.34 7.43 24.32
N ARG A 122 9.23 6.95 24.91
CA ARG A 122 9.16 6.80 26.36
C ARG A 122 9.99 5.59 26.75
N HIS A 123 11.17 5.93 27.26
CA HIS A 123 12.05 5.09 28.05
C HIS A 123 11.25 4.13 28.95
N GLY A 124 11.30 2.84 28.64
CA GLY A 124 11.11 1.77 29.62
C GLY A 124 12.48 1.14 29.82
N ALA A 125 13.14 1.52 30.91
CA ALA A 125 14.48 1.13 31.26
C ALA A 125 14.70 -0.39 31.10
N LEU A 126 15.86 -0.74 30.54
CA LEU A 126 16.53 -2.01 30.78
C LEU A 126 16.52 -2.23 32.30
N LYS A 127 15.69 -3.16 32.77
CA LYS A 127 15.93 -3.78 34.07
C LYS A 127 17.00 -4.84 33.82
N THR A 128 18.21 -4.49 34.20
CA THR A 128 19.39 -5.35 34.28
C THR A 128 19.12 -6.60 35.12
N ASP A 129 19.73 -7.70 34.70
CA ASP A 129 19.84 -9.00 35.38
C ASP A 129 20.50 -8.93 36.78
N GLY A 130 20.28 -9.99 37.57
CA GLY A 130 21.04 -10.38 38.77
C GLY A 130 20.37 -9.93 40.08
N HIS A 131 20.06 -10.81 41.04
CA HIS A 131 20.83 -11.94 41.53
C HIS A 131 19.93 -12.98 42.23
#